data_AF-A0A965CU77-F1
#
_entry.id   AF-A0A965CU77-F1
#
_cell.length_a   1.000
_cell.length_b   1.000
_cell.length_c   1.000
_cell.angle_alpha   90.00
_cell.angle_beta   90.00
_cell.angle_gamma   90.00
#
_symmetry.space_group_name_H-M   'P 1'
#
loop_
_entity.id
_entity.type
_entity.pdbx_description
1 polymer ?
#
loop_
_entity_poly.entity_id
_entity_poly.type
_entity_poly.pdbx_seq_one_letter_code
_entity_poly.pdbx_strand_id
1 'polypeptide(L)' 'MTGVWITLALGAIIMIFDYRAETRPDEKDKLKRPRKLSKQAKDNLRQLFFGTIVAAGAVWVIGQMWE' A
#
# COMPACT_ATOMS: atom_id res chain seq x y z
N MET A 1 -15.94 -0.60 -14.37
CA MET A 1 -15.76 -1.17 -13.00
C MET A 1 -14.47 -1.97 -12.80
N THR A 2 -14.04 -2.82 -13.74
CA THR A 2 -12.86 -3.71 -13.57
C THR A 2 -11.54 -2.98 -13.28
N GLY A 3 -11.29 -1.82 -13.91
CA GLY A 3 -10.06 -1.05 -13.69
C GLY A 3 -9.86 -0.58 -12.24
N VAL A 4 -10.95 -0.22 -11.55
CA VAL A 4 -10.91 0.22 -10.15
C VAL A 4 -10.43 -0.90 -9.23
N TRP A 5 -10.96 -2.11 -9.42
CA TRP A 5 -10.58 -3.28 -8.64
C TRP A 5 -9.11 -3.67 -8.85
N ILE A 6 -8.60 -3.55 -10.08
CA ILE A 6 -7.20 -3.79 -10.39
C ILE A 6 -6.29 -2.79 -9.66
N THR A 7 -6.63 -1.50 -9.68
CA THR A 7 -5.86 -0.46 -8.99
C THR A 7 -5.85 -0.67 -7.47
N LEU A 8 -6.99 -1.02 -6.88
CA LEU A 8 -7.07 -1.33 -5.45
C LEU A 8 -6.25 -2.56 -5.07
N ALA A 9 -6.31 -3.63 -5.87
CA ALA A 9 -5.53 -4.85 -5.65
C ALA A 9 -4.02 -4.58 -5.73
N LEU A 10 -3.57 -3.83 -6.73
CA LEU A 10 -2.16 -3.42 -6.87
C LEU A 10 -1.68 -2.59 -5.69
N GLY A 11 -2.45 -1.58 -5.29
CA GLY A 11 -2.10 -0.74 -4.13
C GLY A 11 -2.04 -1.54 -2.83
N ALA A 12 -2.96 -2.50 -2.63
CA ALA A 12 -2.94 -3.40 -1.47
C ALA A 12 -1.69 -4.30 -1.46
N ILE A 13 -1.31 -4.87 -2.60
CA ILE A 13 -0.09 -5.69 -2.72
C ILE A 13 1.16 -4.87 -2.38
N ILE A 14 1.27 -3.64 -2.90
CA ILE A 14 2.40 -2.75 -2.61
C ILE A 14 2.47 -2.42 -1.12
N MET A 15 1.33 -2.07 -0.50
CA MET A 15 1.27 -1.79 0.94
C MET A 15 1.68 -2.99 1.79
N ILE A 16 1.26 -4.21 1.43
CA ILE A 16 1.65 -5.43 2.14
C ILE A 16 3.16 -5.65 2.01
N PHE A 17 3.72 -5.42 0.82
CA PHE A 17 5.15 -5.61 0.57
C PHE A 17 6.00 -4.62 1.34
N ASP A 18 5.60 -3.34 1.34
CA ASP A 18 6.27 -2.25 2.07
C ASP A 18 6.20 -2.49 3.59
N TYR A 19 5.01 -2.86 4.10
CA TYR A 19 4.85 -3.27 5.49
C TYR A 19 5.75 -4.44 5.85
N ARG A 20 5.84 -5.46 4.98
CA ARG A 20 6.71 -6.63 5.19
C ARG A 20 8.18 -6.24 5.16
N ALA A 21 8.61 -5.37 4.25
CA ALA A 21 9.99 -4.92 4.15
C ALA A 21 10.43 -4.21 5.44
N GLU A 22 9.58 -3.33 5.95
CA GLU A 22 9.87 -2.55 7.15
C GLU A 22 9.78 -3.36 8.46
N THR A 23 8.99 -4.44 8.47
CA THR A 23 8.79 -5.30 9.65
C THR A 23 9.71 -6.53 9.68
N ARG A 24 10.58 -6.73 8.68
CA ARG A 24 11.52 -7.86 8.64
C ARG A 24 12.44 -7.82 9.88
N PRO A 25 12.50 -8.90 10.67
CA PRO A 25 13.41 -8.97 11.80
C PRO A 25 14.86 -8.95 11.30
N ASP A 26 15.72 -8.22 12.01
CA ASP A 26 17.15 -8.11 11.70
C ASP A 26 17.75 -9.51 11.52
N GLU A 27 18.50 -9.72 10.44
CA GLU A 27 19.02 -11.04 10.04
C GLU A 27 19.92 -11.66 11.13
N LYS A 28 20.45 -10.81 12.00
CA LYS A 28 21.32 -11.13 13.15
C LYS A 28 20.58 -11.56 14.41
N ASP A 29 19.26 -11.36 14.52
CA ASP A 29 18.52 -11.54 15.78
C ASP A 29 17.14 -12.18 15.51
N LYS A 30 17.15 -13.42 15.00
CA LYS A 30 15.98 -14.21 14.54
C LYS A 30 14.91 -14.50 15.61
N LEU A 31 15.11 -14.09 16.87
CA LEU A 31 14.23 -14.37 18.01
C LEU A 31 13.56 -13.13 18.61
N LYS A 32 13.79 -11.92 18.09
CA LYS A 32 13.18 -10.70 18.64
C LYS A 32 11.97 -10.25 17.81
N ARG A 33 10.97 -9.74 18.55
CA ARG A 33 9.67 -9.24 18.07
C ARG A 33 9.81 -8.40 16.78
N PRO A 34 8.84 -8.46 15.85
CA PRO A 34 8.85 -7.65 14.64
C PRO A 34 9.13 -6.18 14.96
N ARG A 35 10.01 -5.56 14.19
CA ARG A 35 10.45 -4.17 14.41
C ARG A 35 9.22 -3.27 14.37
N LYS A 36 9.05 -2.41 15.38
CA LYS A 36 7.95 -1.44 15.37
C LYS A 36 8.14 -0.55 14.14
N LEU A 37 7.09 -0.38 13.34
CA LEU A 37 7.11 0.57 12.23
C LEU A 37 7.57 1.94 12.73
N SER A 38 8.58 2.49 12.06
CA SER A 38 9.04 3.85 12.27
C SER A 38 7.90 4.83 11.99
N LYS A 39 7.94 6.03 12.59
CA LYS A 39 6.92 7.06 12.34
C LYS A 39 6.86 7.40 10.84
N GLN A 40 8.02 7.48 10.20
CA GLN A 40 8.15 7.74 8.76
C GLN A 40 7.54 6.64 7.89
N ALA A 41 7.77 5.37 8.23
CA ALA A 41 7.16 4.26 7.49
C ALA A 41 5.63 4.22 7.65
N LYS A 42 5.10 4.61 8.83
CA LYS A 42 3.64 4.77 9.00
C LYS A 42 3.08 5.89 8.14
N ASP A 43 3.79 7.01 8.05
CA ASP A 43 3.38 8.14 7.23
C ASP A 43 3.43 7.79 5.73
N ASN A 44 4.46 7.08 5.29
CA ASN A 44 4.56 6.53 3.93
C ASN A 44 3.41 5.55 3.61
N LEU A 45 3.10 4.62 4.53
CA LEU A 45 1.99 3.69 4.35
C LEU A 45 0.63 4.40 4.28
N ARG A 46 0.43 5.44 5.09
CA ARG A 46 -0.77 6.29 4.98
C ARG A 46 -0.82 7.01 3.63
N GLN A 47 0.30 7.55 3.16
CA GLN A 47 0.36 8.25 1.89
C GLN A 47 0.09 7.29 0.71
N LEU A 48 0.63 6.07 0.74
CA LEU A 48 0.33 5.00 -0.20
C LEU A 48 -1.15 4.59 -0.17
N PHE A 49 -1.74 4.50 1.03
CA PHE A 49 -3.16 4.20 1.19
C PHE A 49 -4.04 5.26 0.55
N PHE A 50 -3.86 6.53 0.92
CA PHE A 50 -4.63 7.63 0.33
C PHE A 50 -4.37 7.77 -1.16
N GLY A 51 -3.11 7.63 -1.61
CA GLY A 51 -2.75 7.66 -3.02
C GLY A 51 -3.44 6.58 -3.84
N THR A 52 -3.55 5.36 -3.30
CA THR A 52 -4.27 4.25 -3.94
C THR A 52 -5.77 4.54 -4.08
N ILE A 53 -6.40 5.11 -3.05
CA ILE A 53 -7.82 5.50 -3.11
C ILE A 53 -8.04 6.59 -4.15
N VAL A 54 -7.18 7.63 -4.17
CA VAL A 54 -7.27 8.71 -5.16
C VAL A 54 -7.08 8.17 -6.58
N ALA A 55 -6.12 7.27 -6.79
CA ALA A 55 -5.90 6.63 -8.10
C ALA A 55 -7.10 5.78 -8.54
N ALA A 56 -7.69 4.99 -7.63
CA ALA A 56 -8.87 4.20 -7.91
C ALA A 56 -10.08 5.09 -8.27
N GLY A 57 -10.24 6.22 -7.57
CA GLY A 57 -11.25 7.24 -7.90
C GLY A 57 -11.02 7.87 -9.27
N ALA A 58 -9.78 8.20 -9.63
CA ALA A 58 -9.45 8.73 -10.95
C ALA A 58 -9.76 7.74 -12.07
N VAL A 59 -9.41 6.46 -11.90
CA VAL A 59 -9.74 5.39 -12.85
C VAL A 59 -11.25 5.23 -13.00
N TRP A 60 -12.02 5.38 -11.92
CA TRP A 60 -13.48 5.37 -11.99
C TRP A 60 -14.03 6.56 -12.78
N VAL A 61 -13.59 7.79 -12.47
CA VAL A 61 -14.03 9.00 -13.17
C VAL A 61 -13.69 8.93 -14.66
N ILE A 62 -12.46 8.54 -15.01
CA ILE A 62 -12.04 8.36 -16.42
C ILE A 62 -12.92 7.31 -17.11
N GLY A 63 -13.20 6.20 -16.44
CA GLY A 63 -14.11 5.17 -16.95
C GLY A 63 -15.52 5.68 -17.21
N GLN A 64 -16.03 6.62 -16.40
CA GLN A 64 -17.33 7.25 -16.62
C GLN A 64 -17.32 8.31 -17.74
N MET A 65 -16.16 8.83 -18.13
CA MET A 65 -16.06 9.79 -19.24
C MET A 65 -16.01 9.11 -20.62
N TRP A 66 -15.78 7.80 -20.65
CA TRP A 66 -15.67 7.00 -21.89
C TRP A 66 -16.87 6.08 -22.15
N GLU A 67 -17.80 5.97 -21.21
CA GLU A 67 -19.13 5.37 -21.39
C GLU A 67 -20.14 6.46 -21.79
#